data_AF-A0A4Y9XKP3-F1
#
_entry.id   AF-A0A4Y9XKP3-F1
#
_cell.length_a   1.000
_cell.length_b   1.000
_cell.length_c   1.000
_cell.angle_alpha   90.00
_cell.angle_beta   90.00
_cell.angle_gamma   90.00
#
_symmetry.space_group_name_H-M   'P 1'
#
loop_
_entity.id
_entity.type
_entity.pdbx_description
1 polymer ?
#
loop_
_entity_poly.entity_id
_entity_poly.type
_entity_poly.pdbx_seq_one_letter_code
_entity_poly.pdbx_strand_id
1 'polypeptide(L)'
;DFGAATPLARSYSRGYGTGSYLSPECTESATGPYSTKHADIWALGRILVDLITGCRRPWAEASLDDPDFREFLEDEYYLENNFGISSGAASLLKRIFRLNPIARPSLAQIRNNVLRLDTFFAEFEEDLEWDDEDNESIDSTPTPEDSIAVVGTPGNDTAIAPRFVVSKEYVRPLLLPALARKGSDDEFALGFLDGLEMLV
;
A
#
# COMPACT_ATOMS: atom_id res chain seq x y z
N ASP A 1 17.40 -16.10 -11.09
CA ASP A 1 16.88 -17.13 -12.01
C ASP A 1 16.39 -16.42 -13.26
N PHE A 2 16.93 -16.77 -14.44
CA PHE A 2 16.56 -16.15 -15.73
C PHE A 2 15.79 -17.12 -16.64
N GLY A 3 15.25 -18.23 -16.11
CA GLY A 3 14.58 -19.26 -16.89
C GLY A 3 13.35 -18.78 -17.69
N ALA A 4 12.75 -17.64 -17.31
CA ALA A 4 11.62 -17.02 -18.00
C ALA A 4 12.00 -15.74 -18.77
N ALA A 5 13.28 -15.36 -18.83
CA ALA A 5 13.72 -14.14 -19.50
C ALA A 5 13.56 -14.27 -21.02
N THR A 6 13.13 -13.19 -21.68
CA THR A 6 12.95 -13.15 -23.12
C THR A 6 13.29 -11.77 -23.69
N PRO A 7 13.94 -11.68 -24.86
CA PRO A 7 14.19 -10.40 -25.54
C PRO A 7 12.93 -9.88 -26.28
N LEU A 8 11.85 -10.65 -26.32
CA LEU A 8 10.64 -10.29 -27.06
C LEU A 8 9.82 -9.28 -26.26
N ALA A 9 9.40 -8.19 -26.93
CA ALA A 9 8.51 -7.19 -26.33
C ALA A 9 7.10 -7.72 -26.05
N ARG A 10 6.70 -8.81 -26.71
CA ARG A 10 5.44 -9.50 -26.52
C ARG A 10 5.67 -11.01 -26.44
N SER A 11 4.99 -11.68 -25.51
CA SER A 11 5.13 -13.12 -25.33
C SER A 11 3.78 -13.84 -25.24
N TYR A 12 3.81 -15.13 -25.56
CA TYR A 12 2.72 -16.10 -25.35
C TYR A 12 3.06 -17.12 -24.25
N SER A 13 4.27 -17.06 -23.67
CA SER A 13 4.70 -17.97 -22.61
C SER A 13 3.92 -17.71 -21.32
N ARG A 14 3.05 -18.64 -20.94
CA ARG A 14 2.24 -18.59 -19.71
C ARG A 14 2.54 -19.82 -18.86
N GLY A 15 2.14 -19.81 -17.59
CA GLY A 15 2.31 -20.97 -16.68
C GLY A 15 3.69 -21.06 -16.03
N TYR A 16 4.50 -19.99 -16.10
CA TYR A 16 5.75 -19.87 -15.35
C TYR A 16 5.69 -18.63 -14.47
N GLY A 17 6.24 -18.72 -13.25
CA GLY A 17 6.20 -17.66 -12.24
C GLY A 17 5.20 -17.94 -11.12
N THR A 18 5.32 -17.17 -10.03
CA THR A 18 4.42 -17.28 -8.88
C THR A 18 3.14 -16.48 -9.15
N GLY A 19 1.98 -17.13 -9.11
CA GLY A 19 0.69 -16.57 -9.55
C GLY A 19 0.37 -15.17 -9.00
N SER A 20 0.65 -14.90 -7.72
CA SER A 20 0.37 -13.59 -7.10
C SER A 20 1.18 -12.41 -7.67
N TYR A 21 2.25 -12.64 -8.44
CA TYR A 21 3.03 -11.61 -9.13
C TYR A 21 2.65 -11.46 -10.61
N LEU A 22 1.79 -12.36 -11.14
CA LEU A 22 1.35 -12.29 -12.53
C LEU A 22 0.35 -11.15 -12.71
N SER A 23 0.54 -10.41 -13.80
CA SER A 23 -0.45 -9.45 -14.28
C SER A 23 -1.67 -10.17 -14.86
N PRO A 24 -2.87 -9.57 -14.87
CA PRO A 24 -4.09 -10.20 -15.38
C PRO A 24 -3.95 -10.72 -16.84
N GLU A 25 -3.15 -10.06 -17.67
CA GLU A 25 -2.90 -10.49 -19.05
C GLU A 25 -1.92 -11.67 -19.20
N CYS A 26 -1.25 -12.05 -18.12
CA CYS A 26 -0.31 -13.18 -18.05
C CYS A 26 -0.93 -14.45 -17.46
N THR A 27 -2.13 -14.35 -16.89
CA THR A 27 -2.89 -15.50 -16.36
C THR A 27 -3.25 -16.48 -17.47
N GLU A 28 -3.41 -17.75 -17.13
CA GLU A 28 -3.75 -18.83 -18.07
C GLU A 28 -5.06 -18.60 -18.83
N SER A 29 -6.00 -17.87 -18.24
CA SER A 29 -7.29 -17.50 -18.84
C SER A 29 -7.19 -16.38 -19.89
N ALA A 30 -6.07 -15.66 -19.96
CA ALA A 30 -5.91 -14.53 -20.87
C ALA A 30 -5.68 -14.98 -22.33
N THR A 31 -6.35 -14.30 -23.27
CA THR A 31 -6.21 -14.57 -24.71
C THR A 31 -5.23 -13.59 -25.37
N GLY A 32 -4.35 -14.12 -26.24
CA GLY A 32 -3.41 -13.30 -27.01
C GLY A 32 -2.13 -12.88 -26.25
N PRO A 33 -1.17 -12.24 -26.94
CA PRO A 33 0.14 -11.97 -26.37
C PRO A 33 0.12 -10.78 -25.42
N TYR A 34 0.81 -10.91 -24.29
CA TYR A 34 1.02 -9.84 -23.32
C TYR A 34 2.31 -9.07 -23.60
N SER A 35 2.44 -7.87 -23.02
CA SER A 35 3.68 -7.10 -23.08
C SER A 35 4.58 -7.44 -21.90
N THR A 36 5.78 -7.94 -22.19
CA THR A 36 6.76 -8.37 -21.16
C THR A 36 7.14 -7.22 -20.24
N LYS A 37 7.47 -6.06 -20.81
CA LYS A 37 7.75 -4.83 -20.07
C LYS A 37 6.65 -4.43 -19.08
N HIS A 38 5.38 -4.50 -19.50
CA HIS A 38 4.28 -4.06 -18.64
C HIS A 38 3.94 -5.11 -17.58
N ALA A 39 4.16 -6.40 -17.87
CA ALA A 39 4.10 -7.47 -16.88
C ALA A 39 5.17 -7.29 -15.79
N ASP A 40 6.40 -6.91 -16.16
CA ASP A 40 7.46 -6.61 -15.19
C ASP A 40 7.10 -5.40 -14.30
N ILE A 41 6.46 -4.37 -14.88
CA ILE A 41 5.95 -3.21 -14.11
C ILE A 41 4.88 -3.65 -13.09
N TRP A 42 4.01 -4.58 -13.47
CA TRP A 42 3.01 -5.14 -12.54
C TRP A 42 3.68 -5.89 -11.40
N ALA A 43 4.61 -6.80 -11.72
CA ALA A 43 5.37 -7.56 -10.73
C ALA A 43 6.15 -6.64 -9.78
N LEU A 44 6.72 -5.55 -10.30
CA LEU A 44 7.37 -4.51 -9.49
C LEU A 44 6.40 -3.87 -8.48
N GLY A 45 5.19 -3.51 -8.92
CA GLY A 45 4.15 -3.01 -8.02
C GLY A 45 3.80 -4.02 -6.93
N ARG A 46 3.71 -5.30 -7.29
CA ARG A 46 3.43 -6.37 -6.33
C ARG A 46 4.55 -6.52 -5.30
N ILE A 47 5.81 -6.46 -5.72
CA ILE A 47 6.97 -6.47 -4.82
C ILE A 47 6.92 -5.26 -3.87
N LEU A 48 6.59 -4.07 -4.39
CA LEU A 48 6.47 -2.89 -3.55
C LEU A 48 5.40 -3.04 -2.46
N VAL A 49 4.25 -3.64 -2.80
CA VAL A 49 3.23 -3.98 -1.79
C VAL A 49 3.79 -4.94 -0.74
N ASP A 50 4.48 -6.02 -1.15
CA ASP A 50 5.07 -6.97 -0.19
C ASP A 50 6.06 -6.30 0.77
N LEU A 51 6.84 -5.35 0.27
CA LEU A 51 7.77 -4.57 1.08
C LEU A 51 7.02 -3.70 2.10
N ILE A 52 5.96 -3.01 1.69
CA ILE A 52 5.19 -2.12 2.57
C ILE A 52 4.42 -2.92 3.63
N THR A 53 3.77 -4.01 3.24
CA THR A 53 2.79 -4.72 4.08
C THR A 53 3.36 -5.93 4.81
N GLY A 54 4.60 -6.35 4.52
CA GLY A 54 5.23 -7.51 5.15
C GLY A 54 4.72 -8.83 4.64
N CYS A 55 4.66 -8.98 3.31
CA CYS A 55 4.15 -10.18 2.64
C CYS A 55 2.65 -10.45 2.84
N ARG A 56 1.87 -9.45 3.27
CA ARG A 56 0.39 -9.50 3.20
C ARG A 56 -0.04 -9.14 1.79
N ARG A 57 -0.74 -10.06 1.12
CA ARG A 57 -1.17 -9.88 -0.26
C ARG A 57 -2.57 -9.24 -0.29
N PRO A 58 -2.80 -8.24 -1.14
CA PRO A 58 -4.11 -7.64 -1.33
C PRO A 58 -5.09 -8.51 -2.11
N TRP A 59 -4.61 -9.57 -2.77
CA TRP A 59 -5.41 -10.57 -3.45
C TRP A 59 -4.54 -11.81 -3.68
N ALA A 60 -5.17 -12.96 -3.94
CA ALA A 60 -4.47 -14.19 -4.30
C ALA A 60 -4.02 -14.16 -5.76
N GLU A 61 -4.91 -13.71 -6.64
CA GLU A 61 -4.66 -13.58 -8.07
C GLU A 61 -5.31 -12.31 -8.63
N ALA A 62 -4.68 -11.70 -9.63
CA ALA A 62 -5.21 -10.55 -10.35
C ALA A 62 -6.34 -10.97 -11.33
N SER A 63 -7.38 -11.61 -10.82
CA SER A 63 -8.53 -12.10 -11.61
C SER A 63 -9.82 -11.52 -11.08
N LEU A 64 -10.80 -11.27 -11.96
CA LEU A 64 -12.14 -10.84 -11.55
C LEU A 64 -12.90 -11.92 -10.76
N ASP A 65 -12.41 -13.16 -10.78
CA ASP A 65 -12.94 -14.25 -9.95
C ASP A 65 -12.47 -14.13 -8.49
N ASP A 66 -11.40 -13.39 -8.22
CA ASP A 66 -10.89 -13.12 -6.88
C ASP A 66 -11.71 -11.99 -6.24
N PRO A 67 -12.38 -12.23 -5.08
CA PRO A 67 -13.20 -11.22 -4.44
C PRO A 67 -12.41 -10.02 -3.93
N ASP A 68 -11.18 -10.23 -3.45
CA ASP A 68 -10.33 -9.17 -2.93
C ASP A 68 -9.81 -8.29 -4.07
N PHE A 69 -9.51 -8.89 -5.23
CA PHE A 69 -9.15 -8.13 -6.43
C PHE A 69 -10.31 -7.30 -6.97
N ARG A 70 -11.55 -7.82 -6.91
CA ARG A 70 -12.72 -7.00 -7.27
C ARG A 70 -12.91 -5.83 -6.32
N GLU A 71 -12.78 -6.06 -5.02
CA GLU A 71 -12.88 -4.99 -4.02
C GLU A 71 -11.82 -3.92 -4.26
N PHE A 72 -10.57 -4.33 -4.56
CA PHE A 72 -9.51 -3.41 -4.97
C PHE A 72 -9.87 -2.55 -6.20
N LEU A 73 -10.64 -3.08 -7.16
CA LEU A 73 -11.07 -2.34 -8.35
C LEU A 73 -12.27 -1.41 -8.06
N GLU A 74 -13.10 -1.73 -7.07
CA GLU A 74 -14.32 -1.01 -6.72
C GLU A 74 -14.07 0.09 -5.67
N ASP A 75 -13.28 -0.20 -4.64
CA ASP A 75 -12.97 0.73 -3.55
C ASP A 75 -11.68 1.50 -3.84
N GLU A 76 -11.83 2.82 -4.00
CA GLU A 76 -10.69 3.72 -4.14
C GLU A 76 -9.81 3.70 -2.89
N TYR A 77 -10.27 3.39 -1.68
CA TYR A 77 -9.41 3.45 -0.49
C TYR A 77 -8.97 2.06 0.00
N TYR A 78 -9.11 1.02 -0.83
CA TYR A 78 -8.86 -0.36 -0.44
C TYR A 78 -7.45 -0.59 0.14
N LEU A 79 -6.42 -0.03 -0.50
CA LEU A 79 -5.02 -0.21 -0.09
C LEU A 79 -4.71 0.55 1.21
N GLU A 80 -5.25 1.74 1.33
CA GLU A 80 -5.12 2.59 2.49
C GLU A 80 -5.81 1.94 3.71
N ASN A 81 -7.06 1.52 3.55
CA ASN A 81 -7.92 1.00 4.62
C ASN A 81 -7.47 -0.39 5.12
N ASN A 82 -7.09 -1.29 4.21
CA ASN A 82 -6.82 -2.69 4.57
C ASN A 82 -5.33 -3.00 4.80
N PHE A 83 -4.43 -2.16 4.27
CA PHE A 83 -2.98 -2.46 4.25
C PHE A 83 -2.11 -1.37 4.86
N GLY A 84 -2.69 -0.25 5.31
CA GLY A 84 -1.95 0.85 5.92
C GLY A 84 -0.93 1.50 5.00
N ILE A 85 -1.25 1.52 3.72
CA ILE A 85 -0.46 2.17 2.69
C ILE A 85 -0.82 3.66 2.68
N SER A 86 0.17 4.54 2.58
CA SER A 86 -0.08 5.98 2.49
C SER A 86 -0.89 6.32 1.23
N SER A 87 -1.66 7.41 1.27
CA SER A 87 -2.46 7.86 0.11
C SER A 87 -1.61 8.08 -1.15
N GLY A 88 -0.41 8.64 -0.98
CA GLY A 88 0.55 8.82 -2.08
C GLY A 88 1.02 7.49 -2.68
N ALA A 89 1.40 6.54 -1.82
CA ALA A 89 1.85 5.22 -2.26
C ALA A 89 0.71 4.43 -2.91
N ALA A 90 -0.50 4.47 -2.34
CA ALA A 90 -1.68 3.83 -2.89
C ALA A 90 -2.06 4.41 -4.26
N SER A 91 -1.99 5.73 -4.43
CA SER A 91 -2.21 6.38 -5.73
C SER A 91 -1.21 5.90 -6.80
N LEU A 92 0.07 5.74 -6.44
CA LEU A 92 1.08 5.16 -7.33
C LEU A 92 0.77 3.70 -7.67
N LEU A 93 0.45 2.88 -6.66
CA LEU A 93 0.13 1.47 -6.83
C LEU A 93 -1.09 1.25 -7.73
N LYS A 94 -2.16 2.05 -7.57
CA LYS A 94 -3.33 2.02 -8.46
C LYS A 94 -2.96 2.30 -9.91
N ARG A 95 -2.01 3.21 -10.15
CA ARG A 95 -1.52 3.50 -11.52
C ARG A 95 -0.73 2.32 -12.09
N ILE A 96 0.03 1.62 -11.26
CA ILE A 96 0.78 0.41 -11.65
C ILE A 96 -0.18 -0.75 -11.94
N PHE A 97 -1.20 -0.96 -11.12
CA PHE A 97 -2.17 -2.05 -11.25
C PHE A 97 -3.34 -1.76 -12.21
N ARG A 98 -3.15 -0.85 -13.17
CA ARG A 98 -4.15 -0.66 -14.23
C ARG A 98 -4.28 -1.92 -15.10
N LEU A 99 -5.52 -2.32 -15.34
CA LEU A 99 -5.85 -3.46 -16.20
C LEU A 99 -5.36 -3.27 -17.64
N ASN A 100 -5.44 -2.03 -18.16
CA ASN A 100 -4.83 -1.70 -19.46
C ASN A 100 -3.30 -1.57 -19.29
N PRO A 101 -2.48 -2.47 -19.88
CA PRO A 101 -1.03 -2.46 -19.69
C PRO A 101 -0.39 -1.15 -20.16
N ILE A 102 -0.89 -0.57 -21.25
CA ILE A 102 -0.33 0.66 -21.85
C ILE A 102 -0.60 1.89 -20.96
N ALA A 103 -1.60 1.83 -20.09
CA ALA A 103 -1.94 2.90 -19.17
C ALA A 103 -1.05 2.93 -17.91
N ARG A 104 -0.19 1.90 -17.72
CA ARG A 104 0.74 1.81 -16.59
C ARG A 104 1.89 2.81 -16.75
N PRO A 105 2.42 3.37 -15.66
CA PRO A 105 3.55 4.30 -15.71
C PRO A 105 4.84 3.60 -16.13
N SER A 106 5.72 4.32 -16.81
CA SER A 106 7.10 3.89 -17.06
C SER A 106 7.93 3.85 -15.77
N LEU A 107 9.04 3.11 -15.76
CA LEU A 107 9.97 3.06 -14.63
C LEU A 107 10.46 4.45 -14.20
N ALA A 108 10.77 5.34 -15.16
CA ALA A 108 11.17 6.71 -14.86
C ALA A 108 10.04 7.49 -14.14
N GLN A 109 8.79 7.29 -14.55
CA GLN A 109 7.65 7.88 -13.85
C GLN A 109 7.48 7.27 -12.46
N ILE A 110 7.59 5.95 -12.30
CA ILE A 110 7.51 5.29 -11.00
C ILE A 110 8.58 5.85 -10.05
N ARG A 111 9.85 5.89 -10.48
CA ARG A 111 10.96 6.50 -9.72
C ARG A 111 10.65 7.93 -9.29
N ASN A 112 10.19 8.77 -10.23
CA ASN A 112 9.85 10.16 -9.95
C ASN A 112 8.67 10.35 -9.00
N ASN A 113 7.74 9.40 -8.95
CA ASN A 113 6.64 9.42 -7.98
C ASN A 113 7.15 8.97 -6.61
N VAL A 114 7.93 7.88 -6.55
CA VAL A 114 8.55 7.40 -5.30
C VAL A 114 9.41 8.48 -4.63
N LEU A 115 10.26 9.18 -5.38
CA LEU A 115 11.10 10.26 -4.85
C LEU A 115 10.30 11.47 -4.35
N ARG A 116 9.03 11.59 -4.74
CA ARG A 116 8.11 12.64 -4.29
C ARG A 116 7.18 12.19 -3.15
N LEU A 117 7.21 10.91 -2.79
CA LEU A 117 6.40 10.42 -1.67
C LEU A 117 6.99 10.89 -0.36
N ASP A 118 6.14 11.43 0.51
CA ASP A 118 6.54 11.78 1.88
C ASP A 118 6.78 10.52 2.72
N THR A 119 5.89 9.53 2.59
CA THR A 119 5.95 8.24 3.28
C THR A 119 5.25 7.15 2.46
N PHE A 120 5.61 5.88 2.70
CA PHE A 120 4.89 4.72 2.17
C PHE A 120 3.78 4.22 3.09
N PHE A 121 3.78 4.65 4.35
CA PHE A 121 2.88 4.16 5.41
C PHE A 121 1.87 5.22 5.78
N ALA A 122 0.62 4.81 5.98
CA ALA A 122 -0.38 5.67 6.59
C ALA A 122 -0.03 5.90 8.08
N GLU A 123 -0.32 7.11 8.58
CA GLU A 123 -0.28 7.40 10.00
C GLU A 123 -1.51 6.75 10.64
N PHE A 124 -1.32 5.94 11.69
CA PHE A 124 -2.44 5.38 12.45
C PHE A 124 -2.42 5.93 13.87
N GLU A 125 -3.60 6.00 14.49
CA GLU A 125 -3.77 6.46 15.89
C GLU A 125 -2.94 5.66 16.89
N GLU A 126 -2.52 4.46 16.54
CA GLU A 126 -1.63 3.62 17.37
C GLU A 126 -0.18 4.12 17.43
N ASP A 127 0.25 5.03 16.55
CA ASP A 127 1.54 5.73 16.66
C ASP A 127 1.47 6.94 17.62
N LEU A 128 0.26 7.34 18.02
CA LEU A 128 0.04 8.34 19.06
C LEU A 128 -0.03 7.60 20.40
N GLU A 129 1.08 7.03 20.84
CA GLU A 129 1.24 6.68 22.25
C GLU A 129 0.97 7.95 23.05
N TRP A 130 -0.06 7.89 23.90
CA TRP A 130 -0.40 8.94 24.83
C TRP A 130 0.81 9.14 25.76
N ASP A 131 1.50 10.28 25.61
CA ASP A 131 2.33 10.86 26.68
C ASP A 131 1.39 11.30 27.82
N ASP A 132 0.80 10.36 28.53
CA ASP A 132 0.11 10.61 29.80
C ASP A 132 1.01 10.15 30.95
N GLU A 133 2.16 10.81 31.08
CA GLU A 133 2.61 11.23 32.40
C GLU A 133 1.59 12.29 32.87
N ASP A 134 0.57 11.91 33.63
CA ASP A 134 0.14 12.69 34.80
C ASP A 134 -0.94 11.95 35.62
N ASN A 135 -0.49 11.59 36.81
CA ASN A 135 -1.20 11.17 38.00
C ASN A 135 -2.16 12.27 38.51
N GLU A 136 -3.45 11.97 38.72
CA GLU A 136 -4.11 12.32 39.99
C GLU A 136 -5.40 11.51 40.24
N SER A 137 -5.53 11.09 41.49
CA SER A 137 -6.55 10.20 42.06
C SER A 137 -7.97 10.77 42.01
N ILE A 138 -8.92 10.01 41.44
CA ILE A 138 -10.34 10.29 41.58
C ILE A 138 -10.85 9.69 42.90
N ASP A 139 -10.97 10.54 43.91
CA ASP A 139 -11.76 10.28 45.13
C ASP A 139 -13.24 10.15 44.75
N SER A 140 -13.83 8.98 44.98
CA SER A 140 -15.25 8.71 44.73
C SER A 140 -16.02 8.73 46.04
N THR A 141 -16.56 9.90 46.39
CA THR A 141 -17.69 9.99 47.33
C THR A 141 -18.98 10.18 46.51
N PRO A 142 -20.03 9.36 46.68
CA PRO A 142 -21.27 9.50 45.91
C PRO A 142 -22.27 10.42 46.61
N THR A 143 -22.89 11.34 45.87
CA THR A 143 -24.15 12.00 46.27
C THR A 143 -25.17 11.92 45.12
N PRO A 144 -26.44 11.54 45.40
CA PRO A 144 -27.52 11.46 44.43
C PRO A 144 -28.27 12.80 44.28
N GLU A 145 -29.28 12.82 43.40
CA GLU A 145 -30.26 13.88 43.06
C GLU A 145 -29.73 15.05 42.20
N ASP A 146 -30.28 15.40 41.02
CA ASP A 146 -31.67 15.43 40.57
C ASP A 146 -31.84 15.23 39.04
N SER A 147 -33.02 14.75 38.66
CA SER A 147 -33.49 14.61 37.27
C SER A 147 -33.98 15.95 36.69
N ILE A 148 -33.92 16.14 35.36
CA ILE A 148 -35.04 16.58 34.48
C ILE A 148 -34.55 16.81 33.03
N ALA A 149 -35.43 16.51 32.08
CA ALA A 149 -35.21 16.36 30.65
C ALA A 149 -35.47 17.63 29.79
N VAL A 150 -35.18 17.44 28.48
CA VAL A 150 -35.81 18.03 27.27
C VAL A 150 -35.04 19.17 26.56
N VAL A 151 -34.60 18.90 25.31
CA VAL A 151 -34.97 19.58 24.03
C VAL A 151 -33.95 19.19 22.93
N GLY A 152 -34.39 18.51 21.85
CA GLY A 152 -33.68 18.43 20.56
C GLY A 152 -34.02 19.66 19.69
N THR A 153 -33.30 20.10 18.65
CA THR A 153 -32.45 19.51 17.58
C THR A 153 -31.67 20.69 16.92
N PRO A 154 -31.04 20.61 15.72
CA PRO A 154 -30.08 19.65 15.14
C PRO A 154 -28.80 20.35 14.59
N GLY A 155 -27.78 19.56 14.22
CA GLY A 155 -26.92 19.88 13.07
C GLY A 155 -25.50 20.36 13.34
N ASN A 156 -24.56 19.41 13.38
CA ASN A 156 -23.32 19.53 12.60
C ASN A 156 -22.71 18.13 12.41
N ASP A 157 -23.34 17.31 11.57
CA ASP A 157 -22.74 16.06 11.08
C ASP A 157 -21.64 16.42 10.09
N THR A 158 -20.47 16.78 10.63
CA THR A 158 -19.24 16.63 9.86
C THR A 158 -19.04 15.13 9.79
N ALA A 159 -19.27 14.53 8.62
CA ALA A 159 -19.06 13.11 8.41
C ALA A 159 -17.59 12.77 8.73
N ILE A 160 -17.36 12.25 9.93
CA ILE A 160 -16.08 11.68 10.32
C ILE A 160 -15.93 10.43 9.47
N ALA A 161 -14.95 10.43 8.56
CA ALA A 161 -14.58 9.24 7.80
C ALA A 161 -14.38 8.07 8.79
N PRO A 162 -14.87 6.86 8.48
CA PRO A 162 -14.87 5.77 9.43
C PRO A 162 -13.45 5.48 9.91
N ARG A 163 -13.20 5.68 11.21
CA ARG A 163 -12.00 5.22 11.90
C ARG A 163 -12.00 3.71 11.92
N PHE A 164 -11.11 3.09 11.17
CA PHE A 164 -10.95 1.64 11.15
C PHE A 164 -9.91 1.20 12.18
N VAL A 165 -10.36 0.40 13.15
CA VAL A 165 -9.52 -0.24 14.17
C VAL A 165 -8.95 -1.52 13.59
N VAL A 166 -7.64 -1.59 13.42
CA VAL A 166 -6.91 -2.76 12.92
C VAL A 166 -6.18 -3.40 14.10
N SER A 167 -6.53 -4.65 14.46
CA SER A 167 -6.14 -5.28 15.73
C SER A 167 -4.66 -5.67 15.83
N LYS A 168 -3.93 -5.17 16.85
CA LYS A 168 -2.69 -5.62 17.58
C LYS A 168 -1.62 -6.56 16.96
N GLU A 169 -1.88 -7.35 15.93
CA GLU A 169 -0.94 -8.28 15.29
C GLU A 169 -0.19 -7.68 14.08
N TYR A 170 -0.28 -6.36 13.89
CA TYR A 170 0.32 -5.66 12.75
C TYR A 170 1.69 -5.11 13.11
N VAL A 171 2.72 -5.95 12.99
CA VAL A 171 4.10 -5.47 13.03
C VAL A 171 4.43 -4.85 11.67
N ARG A 172 4.59 -3.51 11.63
CA ARG A 172 5.02 -2.80 10.42
C ARG A 172 6.46 -3.20 10.09
N PRO A 173 6.73 -3.96 9.01
CA PRO A 173 8.05 -4.57 8.80
C PRO A 173 9.13 -3.56 8.40
N LEU A 174 8.73 -2.41 7.85
CA LEU A 174 9.63 -1.34 7.42
C LEU A 174 9.74 -0.20 8.45
N LEU A 175 9.02 -0.27 9.57
CA LEU A 175 9.42 0.48 10.76
C LEU A 175 10.62 -0.23 11.38
N LEU A 176 11.78 -0.11 10.73
CA LEU A 176 13.02 -0.09 11.50
C LEU A 176 12.82 1.03 12.53
N PRO A 177 13.02 0.78 13.84
CA PRO A 177 12.83 1.79 14.88
C PRO A 177 13.54 3.04 14.41
N ALA A 178 12.77 4.11 14.15
CA ALA A 178 13.14 5.24 13.30
C ALA A 178 14.66 5.34 13.22
N LEU A 179 15.28 4.66 12.23
CA LEU A 179 16.71 4.73 12.09
C LEU A 179 16.93 6.17 11.75
N ALA A 180 17.37 6.94 12.74
CA ALA A 180 17.60 8.37 12.60
C ALA A 180 18.38 8.52 11.31
N ARG A 181 17.74 9.08 10.27
CA ARG A 181 18.32 9.19 8.93
C ARG A 181 19.72 9.78 9.12
N LYS A 182 20.75 8.97 8.94
CA LYS A 182 22.11 9.47 8.94
C LYS A 182 22.38 9.90 7.51
N GLY A 183 23.05 11.03 7.33
CA GLY A 183 23.39 11.53 5.99
C GLY A 183 24.17 10.53 5.12
N SER A 184 24.75 9.48 5.73
CA SER A 184 25.37 8.35 5.04
C SER A 184 24.40 7.46 4.26
N ASP A 185 23.15 7.35 4.70
CA ASP A 185 22.16 6.47 4.10
C ASP A 185 21.67 7.05 2.76
N ASP A 186 21.58 8.38 2.70
CA ASP A 186 21.30 9.12 1.47
C ASP A 186 22.47 9.04 0.49
N GLU A 187 23.72 9.07 0.95
CA GLU A 187 24.91 8.92 0.10
C GLU A 187 24.98 7.51 -0.52
N PHE A 188 24.65 6.46 0.24
CA PHE A 188 24.56 5.10 -0.30
C PHE A 188 23.42 4.95 -1.31
N ALA A 189 22.22 5.46 -0.99
CA ALA A 189 21.08 5.38 -1.89
C ALA A 189 21.34 6.16 -3.20
N LEU A 190 21.94 7.35 -3.11
CA LEU A 190 22.33 8.13 -4.28
C LEU A 190 23.46 7.45 -5.06
N GLY A 191 24.47 6.91 -4.39
CA GLY A 191 25.56 6.17 -5.06
C GLY A 191 25.10 4.89 -5.74
N PHE A 192 24.13 4.19 -5.16
CA PHE A 192 23.49 3.02 -5.77
C PHE A 192 22.67 3.41 -7.02
N LEU A 193 21.95 4.53 -6.96
CA LEU A 193 21.18 5.06 -8.08
C LEU A 193 22.08 5.58 -9.21
N ASP A 194 23.18 6.26 -8.89
CA ASP A 194 24.20 6.69 -9.86
C ASP A 194 24.88 5.48 -10.51
N GLY A 195 25.17 4.44 -9.74
CA GLY A 195 25.73 3.19 -10.25
C GLY A 195 24.79 2.46 -11.23
N LEU A 196 23.47 2.59 -11.04
CA LEU A 196 22.46 2.08 -11.97
C LEU A 196 22.33 2.94 -13.23
N GLU A 197 22.53 4.25 -13.12
CA GLU A 197 22.48 5.18 -14.26
C GLU A 197 23.71 4.99 -15.19
N MET A 198 24.84 4.53 -14.64
CA MET A 198 26.05 4.14 -15.39
C MET A 198 25.94 2.80 -16.16
N LEU A 199 24.84 2.06 -15.98
CA LEU A 199 24.59 0.75 -16.61
C LEU A 199 23.60 0.81 -17.80
N VAL A 200 23.15 2.00 -18.19
CA VAL A 200 22.32 2.28 -19.39
C VAL A 200 23.15 3.00 -20.45
#